data_AF-A0A7S2RC78-F1
#
_entry.id   AF-A0A7S2RC78-F1
#
_cell.length_a   1.000
_cell.length_b   1.000
_cell.length_c   1.000
_cell.angle_alpha   90.00
_cell.angle_beta   90.00
_cell.angle_gamma   90.00
#
_symmetry.space_group_name_H-M   'P 1'
#
loop_
_entity.id
_entity.type
_entity.pdbx_description
1 polymer ?
#
loop_
_entity_poly.entity_id
_entity_poly.type
_entity_poly.pdbx_seq_one_letter_code
_entity_poly.pdbx_strand_id
1 'polypeptide(L)'
;IYSTISFSGSTGQLEPGYKGVVKGPSDSNDPDRLLCHFDSGVRINIKPNEISAEDPTLQSLPGGFQIGQTIYSRIVFSGSTGQLEPGFKGVVKGPADSGDPERLYCHFDSGVRINIKPSEISAEDPTLHPLPGGFQIGQAIYSTISFSGSTGQLEPGYKGVVKGPSDSNDPDRLLCHFDSGVRINIKPNEISAEDPTLQSLPGGFQIGQTIY
;
A
#
# COMPACT_ATOMS: atom_id res chain seq x y z
N ILE A 1 22.36 -19.57 -12.47
CA ILE A 1 22.39 -18.22 -11.87
C ILE A 1 20.95 -17.75 -11.70
N TYR A 2 20.71 -16.82 -10.80
CA TYR A 2 19.41 -16.21 -10.54
C TYR A 2 19.54 -14.69 -10.68
N SER A 3 18.51 -14.01 -11.19
CA SER A 3 18.45 -12.55 -11.21
C SER A 3 18.30 -12.03 -9.78
N THR A 4 19.01 -10.96 -9.40
CA THR A 4 18.78 -10.25 -8.14
C THR A 4 18.08 -8.90 -8.34
N ILE A 5 17.76 -8.54 -9.58
CA ILE A 5 17.19 -7.25 -9.94
C ILE A 5 15.80 -7.40 -10.59
N SER A 6 15.03 -6.32 -10.51
CA SER A 6 13.84 -6.11 -11.32
C SER A 6 14.19 -5.26 -12.55
N PHE A 7 13.86 -5.74 -13.74
CA PHE A 7 14.04 -5.05 -15.02
C PHE A 7 12.77 -5.15 -15.84
N SER A 8 12.41 -4.06 -16.52
CA SER A 8 11.31 -4.02 -17.49
C SER A 8 11.78 -3.25 -18.71
N GLY A 9 11.74 -3.87 -19.88
CA GLY A 9 12.17 -3.26 -21.14
C GLY A 9 11.55 -3.92 -22.35
N SER A 10 11.98 -3.51 -23.55
CA SER A 10 11.47 -4.03 -24.83
C SER A 10 11.75 -5.52 -25.04
N THR A 11 12.70 -6.10 -24.29
CA THR A 11 13.06 -7.51 -24.33
C THR A 11 12.31 -8.37 -23.30
N GLY A 12 11.40 -7.76 -22.52
CA GLY A 12 10.56 -8.43 -21.53
C GLY A 12 10.75 -7.89 -20.12
N GLN A 13 10.20 -8.62 -19.16
CA GLN A 13 10.29 -8.33 -17.73
C GLN A 13 11.09 -9.43 -17.02
N LEU A 14 11.96 -9.01 -16.12
CA LEU A 14 12.78 -9.87 -15.28
C LEU A 14 12.57 -9.41 -13.84
N GLU A 15 12.35 -10.37 -12.95
CA GLU A 15 12.26 -10.12 -11.51
C GLU A 15 13.35 -10.90 -10.77
N PRO A 16 13.64 -10.56 -9.51
CA PRO A 16 14.54 -11.38 -8.71
C PRO A 16 14.01 -12.81 -8.58
N GLY A 17 14.91 -13.79 -8.57
CA GLY A 17 14.57 -15.22 -8.50
C GLY A 17 14.41 -15.91 -9.84
N TYR A 18 14.37 -15.18 -10.96
CA TYR A 18 14.37 -15.84 -12.26
C TYR A 18 15.70 -16.54 -12.50
N LYS A 19 15.62 -17.85 -12.74
CA LYS A 19 16.78 -18.68 -13.06
C LYS A 19 17.23 -18.43 -14.50
N GLY A 20 18.53 -18.54 -14.73
CA GLY A 20 19.13 -18.36 -16.04
C GLY A 20 20.53 -18.97 -16.15
N VAL A 21 21.11 -18.76 -17.33
CA VAL A 21 22.42 -19.28 -17.74
C VAL A 21 23.25 -18.15 -18.35
N VAL A 22 24.50 -18.01 -17.91
CA VAL A 22 25.50 -17.14 -18.55
C VAL A 22 25.89 -17.78 -19.88
N LYS A 23 25.72 -17.05 -20.99
CA LYS A 23 26.07 -17.53 -22.33
C LYS A 23 27.46 -17.10 -22.78
N GLY A 24 28.01 -16.05 -22.16
CA GLY A 24 29.33 -15.55 -22.48
C GLY A 24 29.53 -14.10 -22.06
N PRO A 25 30.59 -13.44 -22.57
CA PRO A 25 30.77 -12.01 -22.39
C PRO A 25 29.61 -11.22 -23.02
N SER A 26 29.44 -9.98 -22.57
CA SER A 26 28.48 -9.02 -23.12
C SER A 26 28.57 -8.94 -24.66
N ASP A 27 27.41 -8.88 -25.33
CA ASP A 27 27.33 -8.58 -26.76
C ASP A 27 27.07 -7.08 -27.04
N SER A 28 27.12 -6.23 -26.00
CA SER A 28 27.13 -4.77 -26.12
C SER A 28 28.55 -4.20 -25.96
N ASN A 29 28.72 -2.90 -26.23
CA ASN A 29 29.98 -2.17 -26.04
C ASN A 29 30.38 -1.97 -24.55
N ASP A 30 29.81 -2.76 -23.64
CA ASP A 30 30.07 -2.69 -22.20
C ASP A 30 30.71 -4.03 -21.77
N PRO A 31 32.05 -4.09 -21.64
CA PRO A 31 32.78 -5.32 -21.35
C PRO A 31 32.58 -5.82 -19.91
N ASP A 32 32.03 -5.00 -19.02
CA ASP A 32 31.82 -5.33 -17.60
C ASP A 32 30.51 -6.12 -17.37
N ARG A 33 29.79 -6.45 -18.44
CA ARG A 33 28.53 -7.20 -18.40
C ARG A 33 28.69 -8.61 -18.94
N LEU A 34 27.75 -9.46 -18.56
CA LEU A 34 27.62 -10.83 -19.02
C LEU A 34 26.32 -10.98 -19.80
N LEU A 35 26.39 -11.66 -20.95
CA LEU A 35 25.19 -12.02 -21.69
C LEU A 35 24.51 -13.19 -20.98
N CYS A 36 23.32 -12.96 -20.45
CA CYS A 36 22.53 -13.95 -19.72
C CYS A 36 21.20 -14.25 -20.42
N HIS A 37 20.81 -15.52 -20.41
CA HIS A 37 19.50 -15.98 -20.87
C HIS A 37 18.75 -16.51 -19.66
N PHE A 38 17.60 -15.92 -19.35
CA PHE A 38 16.74 -16.32 -18.24
C PHE A 38 15.58 -17.20 -18.73
N ASP A 39 15.07 -18.04 -17.84
CA ASP A 39 13.97 -18.97 -18.09
C ASP A 39 12.65 -18.24 -18.42
N SER A 40 12.56 -16.93 -18.12
CA SER A 40 11.50 -16.03 -18.60
C SER A 40 11.53 -15.79 -20.12
N GLY A 41 12.58 -16.23 -20.81
CA GLY A 41 12.86 -15.87 -22.22
C GLY A 41 13.59 -14.54 -22.38
N VAL A 42 13.85 -13.81 -21.29
CA VAL A 42 14.61 -12.55 -21.34
C VAL A 42 16.09 -12.82 -21.63
N ARG A 43 16.60 -12.14 -22.65
CA ARG A 43 18.03 -12.07 -22.98
C ARG A 43 18.54 -10.66 -22.68
N ILE A 44 19.53 -10.54 -21.81
CA ILE A 44 20.05 -9.23 -21.36
C ILE A 44 21.54 -9.29 -21.02
N ASN A 45 22.24 -8.17 -21.25
CA ASN A 45 23.58 -7.94 -20.72
C ASN A 45 23.45 -7.38 -19.30
N ILE A 46 23.84 -8.17 -18.31
CA ILE A 46 23.65 -7.90 -16.88
C ILE A 46 25.01 -7.88 -16.18
N LYS A 47 25.17 -7.04 -15.16
CA LYS A 47 26.44 -7.00 -14.41
C LYS A 47 26.57 -8.24 -13.51
N PRO A 48 27.78 -8.74 -13.24
CA PRO A 48 27.99 -9.86 -12.34
C PRO A 48 27.40 -9.68 -10.93
N ASN A 49 27.29 -8.45 -10.43
CA ASN A 49 26.69 -8.16 -9.11
C ASN A 49 25.15 -8.08 -9.12
N GLU A 50 24.52 -8.18 -10.29
CA GLU A 50 23.07 -8.20 -10.49
C GLU A 50 22.52 -9.63 -10.70
N ILE A 51 23.40 -10.64 -10.53
CA ILE A 51 23.07 -12.06 -10.58
C ILE A 51 23.67 -12.80 -9.37
N SER A 52 23.03 -13.90 -8.96
CA SER A 52 23.49 -14.74 -7.86
C SER A 52 23.61 -16.21 -8.30
N ALA A 53 24.48 -16.97 -7.64
CA ALA A 53 24.50 -18.43 -7.76
C ALA A 53 23.34 -19.08 -6.99
N GLU A 54 22.91 -18.44 -5.90
CA GLU A 54 21.83 -18.87 -5.02
C GLU A 54 20.52 -18.17 -5.38
N ASP A 55 19.39 -18.80 -5.06
CA ASP A 55 18.08 -18.21 -5.32
C ASP A 55 17.77 -17.11 -4.29
N PRO A 56 17.72 -15.83 -4.70
CA PRO A 56 17.48 -14.73 -3.77
C PRO A 56 16.07 -14.75 -3.17
N THR A 57 15.10 -15.49 -3.73
CA THR A 57 13.76 -15.58 -3.13
C THR A 57 13.75 -16.44 -1.86
N LEU A 58 14.81 -17.23 -1.63
CA LEU A 58 14.98 -18.01 -0.40
C LEU A 58 15.60 -17.19 0.74
N GLN A 59 16.08 -15.97 0.46
CA GLN A 59 16.62 -15.09 1.47
C GLN A 59 15.50 -14.56 2.37
N SER A 60 15.61 -14.82 3.67
CA SER A 60 14.71 -14.22 4.67
C SER A 60 15.03 -12.73 4.81
N LEU A 61 14.03 -11.88 4.57
CA LEU A 61 14.13 -10.43 4.70
C LEU A 61 13.63 -9.98 6.09
N PRO A 62 13.93 -8.73 6.50
CA PRO A 62 13.41 -8.15 7.74
C PRO A 62 11.91 -8.39 7.94
N GLY A 63 11.53 -8.78 9.16
CA GLY A 63 10.14 -9.14 9.49
C GLY A 63 9.66 -10.49 8.94
N GLY A 64 10.54 -11.30 8.37
CA GLY A 64 10.19 -12.62 7.81
C GLY A 64 9.55 -12.57 6.43
N PHE A 65 9.63 -11.42 5.75
CA PHE A 65 9.13 -11.27 4.39
C PHE A 65 10.06 -11.96 3.37
N GLN A 66 9.52 -12.28 2.20
CA GLN A 66 10.24 -12.90 1.09
C GLN A 66 10.14 -12.08 -0.19
N ILE A 67 11.12 -12.19 -1.08
CA ILE A 67 11.06 -11.53 -2.38
C ILE A 67 9.93 -12.13 -3.21
N GLY A 68 9.14 -11.27 -3.86
CA GLY A 68 7.94 -11.66 -4.59
C GLY A 68 6.69 -11.80 -3.72
N GLN A 69 6.81 -11.70 -2.40
CA GLN A 69 5.65 -11.78 -1.51
C GLN A 69 4.70 -10.59 -1.72
N THR A 70 3.40 -10.89 -1.81
CA THR A 70 2.33 -9.88 -1.82
C THR A 70 2.19 -9.28 -0.43
N ILE A 71 2.08 -7.96 -0.38
CA ILE A 71 1.95 -7.19 0.85
C ILE A 71 0.90 -6.09 0.70
N TYR A 72 0.47 -5.53 1.83
CA TYR A 72 -0.50 -4.45 1.89
C TYR A 72 0.01 -3.34 2.79
N SER A 73 -0.13 -2.08 2.35
CA SER A 73 0.26 -0.92 3.16
C SER A 73 -0.59 -0.83 4.43
N ARG A 74 0.03 -0.41 5.54
CA ARG A 74 -0.66 -0.03 6.78
C ARG A 74 -0.55 1.45 7.09
N ILE A 75 0.16 2.21 6.26
CA ILE A 75 0.45 3.62 6.49
C ILE A 75 -0.15 4.50 5.40
N VAL A 76 -0.37 5.76 5.77
CA VAL A 76 -0.59 6.83 4.82
C VAL A 76 0.76 7.46 4.50
N PHE A 77 1.14 7.45 3.23
CA PHE A 77 2.35 8.12 2.73
C PHE A 77 1.99 9.03 1.57
N SER A 78 2.57 10.23 1.55
CA SER A 78 2.46 11.17 0.45
C SER A 78 3.83 11.78 0.20
N GLY A 79 4.40 11.51 -0.98
CA GLY A 79 5.72 12.01 -1.37
C GLY A 79 5.80 12.27 -2.87
N SER A 80 7.01 12.61 -3.34
CA SER A 80 7.28 12.86 -4.76
C SER A 80 7.05 11.63 -5.65
N THR A 81 7.10 10.42 -5.07
CA THR A 81 6.89 9.15 -5.75
C THR A 81 5.43 8.70 -5.82
N GLY A 82 4.51 9.49 -5.23
CA GLY A 82 3.08 9.23 -5.24
C GLY A 82 2.46 9.17 -3.84
N GLN A 83 1.25 8.61 -3.79
CA GLN A 83 0.48 8.45 -2.57
C GLN A 83 0.21 6.97 -2.31
N LEU A 84 0.25 6.61 -1.03
CA LEU A 84 -0.04 5.28 -0.53
C LEU A 84 -1.01 5.43 0.62
N GLU A 85 -2.09 4.64 0.60
CA GLU A 85 -3.04 4.56 1.70
C GLU A 85 -3.06 3.12 2.25
N PRO A 86 -3.54 2.91 3.48
CA PRO A 86 -3.70 1.56 4.02
C PRO A 86 -4.56 0.69 3.10
N GLY A 87 -4.20 -0.58 2.97
CA GLY A 87 -4.85 -1.53 2.07
C GLY A 87 -4.31 -1.53 0.64
N PHE A 88 -3.44 -0.59 0.26
CA PHE A 88 -2.82 -0.64 -1.06
C PHE A 88 -1.93 -1.87 -1.19
N LYS A 89 -2.22 -2.68 -2.21
CA LYS A 89 -1.50 -3.90 -2.53
C LYS A 89 -0.14 -3.59 -3.17
N GLY A 90 0.85 -4.41 -2.86
CA GLY A 90 2.18 -4.34 -3.44
C GLY A 90 2.94 -5.65 -3.35
N VAL A 91 4.21 -5.60 -3.76
CA VAL A 91 5.12 -6.73 -3.81
C VAL A 91 6.48 -6.34 -3.22
N VAL A 92 7.04 -7.22 -2.40
CA VAL A 92 8.41 -7.09 -1.90
C VAL A 92 9.38 -7.40 -3.04
N LYS A 93 10.25 -6.46 -3.38
CA LYS A 93 11.25 -6.62 -4.44
C LYS A 93 12.62 -7.03 -3.90
N GLY A 94 12.90 -6.80 -2.62
CA GLY A 94 14.20 -7.11 -2.05
C GLY A 94 14.49 -6.37 -0.75
N PRO A 95 15.76 -6.43 -0.29
CA PRO A 95 16.26 -5.53 0.75
C PRO A 95 16.19 -4.07 0.28
N ALA A 96 16.22 -3.12 1.22
CA ALA A 96 16.19 -1.70 0.90
C ALA A 96 17.33 -1.27 -0.04
N ASP A 97 17.01 -0.46 -1.05
CA ASP A 97 18.00 0.07 -2.00
C ASP A 97 18.87 1.19 -1.38
N SER A 98 18.46 1.74 -0.25
CA SER A 98 19.22 2.71 0.54
C SER A 98 20.31 2.06 1.40
N GLY A 99 20.36 0.73 1.45
CA GLY A 99 21.28 -0.03 2.31
C GLY A 99 20.84 -0.10 3.79
N ASP A 100 19.61 0.30 4.12
CA ASP A 100 19.04 0.16 5.46
C ASP A 100 18.61 -1.30 5.69
N PRO A 101 19.29 -2.06 6.56
CA PRO A 101 18.99 -3.48 6.76
C PRO A 101 17.67 -3.72 7.50
N GLU A 102 17.00 -2.69 8.04
CA GLU A 102 15.71 -2.83 8.71
C GLU A 102 14.52 -2.60 7.77
N ARG A 103 14.77 -2.23 6.52
CA ARG A 103 13.75 -1.87 5.54
C ARG A 103 13.73 -2.81 4.35
N LEU A 104 12.57 -2.83 3.71
CA LEU A 104 12.29 -3.61 2.51
C LEU A 104 12.07 -2.66 1.34
N TYR A 105 12.60 -3.00 0.17
CA TYR A 105 12.25 -2.30 -1.06
C TYR A 105 10.98 -2.91 -1.64
N CYS A 106 9.93 -2.10 -1.74
CA CYS A 106 8.59 -2.55 -2.13
C CYS A 106 8.04 -1.72 -3.29
N HIS A 107 7.31 -2.40 -4.18
CA HIS A 107 6.57 -1.77 -5.27
C HIS A 107 5.07 -1.97 -5.04
N PHE A 108 4.33 -0.88 -4.93
CA PHE A 108 2.88 -0.90 -4.77
C PHE A 108 2.17 -0.72 -6.11
N ASP A 109 0.96 -1.27 -6.22
CA ASP A 109 0.12 -1.22 -7.43
C ASP A 109 -0.28 0.23 -7.80
N SER A 110 -0.17 1.17 -6.86
CA SER A 110 -0.30 2.61 -7.11
C SER A 110 0.86 3.24 -7.88
N GLY A 111 1.91 2.46 -8.17
CA GLY A 111 3.14 2.93 -8.79
C GLY A 111 4.17 3.47 -7.79
N VAL A 112 3.83 3.53 -6.49
CA VAL A 112 4.77 3.95 -5.44
C VAL A 112 5.86 2.89 -5.25
N ARG A 113 7.11 3.34 -5.26
CA ARG A 113 8.30 2.53 -4.95
C ARG A 113 8.99 3.15 -3.75
N ILE A 114 9.16 2.39 -2.67
CA ILE A 114 9.63 2.93 -1.39
C ILE A 114 10.35 1.88 -0.56
N ASN A 115 11.29 2.34 0.27
CA ASN A 115 11.87 1.57 1.37
C ASN A 115 10.99 1.69 2.61
N ILE A 116 10.31 0.61 2.98
CA ILE A 116 9.30 0.57 4.03
C ILE A 116 9.69 -0.39 5.15
N LYS A 117 9.32 -0.09 6.39
CA LYS A 117 9.58 -1.01 7.51
C LYS A 117 8.58 -2.17 7.50
N PRO A 118 8.97 -3.36 7.96
CA PRO A 118 8.05 -4.49 8.11
C PRO A 118 6.80 -4.18 8.95
N SER A 119 6.90 -3.31 9.96
CA SER A 119 5.78 -2.90 10.80
C SER A 119 4.73 -2.03 10.07
N GLU A 120 5.10 -1.43 8.95
CA GLU A 120 4.27 -0.51 8.16
C GLU A 120 3.53 -1.23 7.02
N ILE A 121 3.71 -2.55 6.89
CA ILE A 121 3.07 -3.41 5.90
C ILE A 121 2.47 -4.65 6.56
N SER A 122 1.61 -5.35 5.83
CA SER A 122 0.99 -6.61 6.24
C SER A 122 1.14 -7.64 5.13
N ALA A 123 1.38 -8.91 5.49
CA ALA A 123 1.29 -10.02 4.56
C ALA A 123 -0.16 -10.38 4.22
N GLU A 124 -1.09 -10.03 5.12
CA GLU A 124 -2.52 -10.28 4.97
C GLU A 124 -3.23 -9.02 4.47
N ASP A 125 -4.27 -9.24 3.67
CA ASP A 125 -5.10 -8.15 3.18
C ASP A 125 -5.93 -7.55 4.33
N PRO A 126 -5.68 -6.28 4.72
CA PRO A 126 -6.40 -5.65 5.80
C PRO A 126 -7.87 -5.38 5.42
N THR A 127 -8.23 -5.41 4.13
CA THR A 127 -9.62 -5.24 3.69
C THR A 127 -10.49 -6.46 4.00
N LEU A 128 -9.89 -7.63 4.26
CA LEU A 128 -10.62 -8.85 4.62
C LEU A 128 -11.03 -8.89 6.10
N HIS A 129 -10.44 -8.04 6.93
CA HIS A 129 -10.72 -7.99 8.36
C HIS A 129 -11.72 -6.87 8.65
N PRO A 130 -12.92 -7.17 9.15
CA PRO A 130 -13.87 -6.13 9.52
C PRO A 130 -13.30 -5.27 10.64
N LEU A 131 -13.40 -3.95 10.46
CA LEU A 131 -12.99 -2.96 11.45
C LEU A 131 -14.05 -2.83 12.56
N PRO A 132 -13.75 -2.13 13.68
CA PRO A 132 -14.73 -1.84 14.71
C PRO A 132 -16.09 -1.37 14.14
N GLY A 133 -17.18 -1.95 14.65
CA GLY A 133 -18.54 -1.68 14.15
C GLY A 133 -18.90 -2.33 12.81
N GLY A 134 -18.05 -3.22 12.27
CA GLY A 134 -18.32 -3.95 11.03
C GLY A 134 -18.02 -3.15 9.75
N PHE A 135 -17.34 -2.01 9.87
CA PHE A 135 -16.93 -1.21 8.73
C PHE A 135 -15.77 -1.84 7.96
N GLN A 136 -15.64 -1.51 6.67
CA GLN A 136 -14.57 -1.98 5.80
C GLN A 136 -13.72 -0.83 5.30
N ILE A 137 -12.43 -1.08 5.04
CA ILE A 137 -11.55 -0.11 4.37
C ILE A 137 -12.11 0.20 2.99
N GLY A 138 -12.19 1.49 2.64
CA GLY A 138 -12.78 1.96 1.39
C GLY A 138 -14.31 2.13 1.44
N GLN A 139 -14.98 1.74 2.54
CA GLN A 139 -16.43 1.93 2.68
C GLN A 139 -16.79 3.41 2.76
N ALA A 140 -17.80 3.81 1.98
CA ALA A 140 -18.40 5.13 2.08
C ALA A 140 -19.21 5.25 3.37
N ILE A 141 -19.04 6.37 4.06
CA ILE A 141 -19.67 6.64 5.35
C ILE A 141 -20.16 8.09 5.40
N TYR A 142 -21.02 8.39 6.36
CA TYR A 142 -21.56 9.71 6.62
C TYR A 142 -21.40 10.04 8.09
N SER A 143 -21.01 11.28 8.40
CA SER A 143 -20.96 11.76 9.79
C SER A 143 -22.37 11.79 10.37
N THR A 144 -22.54 11.34 11.61
CA THR A 144 -23.80 11.53 12.38
C THR A 144 -23.65 12.58 13.48
N ILE A 145 -22.46 13.16 13.62
CA ILE A 145 -22.13 14.14 14.66
C ILE A 145 -21.69 15.48 14.06
N SER A 146 -21.84 16.53 14.87
CA SER A 146 -21.18 17.81 14.65
C SER A 146 -19.85 17.83 15.41
N PHE A 147 -18.76 18.15 14.72
CA PHE A 147 -17.42 18.29 15.28
C PHE A 147 -16.76 19.56 14.75
N SER A 148 -16.10 20.30 15.63
CA SER A 148 -15.29 21.46 15.27
C SER A 148 -13.96 21.38 16.01
N GLY A 149 -12.86 21.30 15.26
CA GLY A 149 -11.52 21.18 15.81
C GLY A 149 -10.43 21.76 14.90
N SER A 150 -9.17 21.52 15.26
CA SER A 150 -8.02 22.00 14.48
C SER A 150 -7.92 21.39 13.08
N THR A 151 -8.54 20.23 12.86
CA THR A 151 -8.60 19.54 11.57
C THR A 151 -9.76 19.99 10.67
N GLY A 152 -10.62 20.90 11.15
CA GLY A 152 -11.74 21.46 10.43
C GLY A 152 -13.08 21.28 11.15
N GLN A 153 -14.15 21.49 10.40
CA GLN A 153 -15.53 21.30 10.85
C GLN A 153 -16.19 20.17 10.07
N LEU A 154 -16.98 19.38 10.77
CA LEU A 154 -17.72 18.25 10.26
C LEU A 154 -19.14 18.34 10.81
N GLU A 155 -20.14 18.28 9.94
CA GLU A 155 -21.55 18.27 10.34
C GLU A 155 -22.19 16.94 9.95
N PRO A 156 -23.34 16.57 10.55
CA PRO A 156 -24.10 15.41 10.13
C PRO A 156 -24.41 15.43 8.63
N GLY A 157 -24.26 14.29 7.95
CA GLY A 157 -24.47 14.16 6.51
C GLY A 157 -23.23 14.36 5.65
N TYR A 158 -22.10 14.83 6.22
CA TYR A 158 -20.85 14.89 5.46
C TYR A 158 -20.39 13.48 5.08
N LYS A 159 -20.23 13.26 3.77
CA LYS A 159 -19.73 12.01 3.21
C LYS A 159 -18.22 11.89 3.42
N GLY A 160 -17.79 10.66 3.64
CA GLY A 160 -16.38 10.29 3.75
C GLY A 160 -16.15 8.83 3.40
N VAL A 161 -14.90 8.40 3.64
CA VAL A 161 -14.43 7.05 3.38
C VAL A 161 -13.60 6.56 4.55
N VAL A 162 -13.83 5.32 4.96
CA VAL A 162 -13.01 4.63 5.96
C VAL A 162 -11.66 4.29 5.35
N LYS A 163 -10.57 4.76 5.97
CA LYS A 163 -9.21 4.53 5.50
C LYS A 163 -8.50 3.40 6.22
N GLY A 164 -8.98 2.98 7.39
CA GLY A 164 -8.31 1.93 8.16
C GLY A 164 -8.66 1.94 9.63
N PRO A 165 -7.95 1.11 10.42
CA PRO A 165 -7.96 1.23 11.87
C PRO A 165 -7.43 2.62 12.29
N SER A 166 -7.81 3.05 13.49
CA SER A 166 -7.29 4.25 14.15
C SER A 166 -5.76 4.33 14.09
N ASP A 167 -5.23 5.50 13.78
CA ASP A 167 -3.79 5.79 13.88
C ASP A 167 -3.39 6.34 15.27
N SER A 168 -4.36 6.40 16.20
CA SER A 168 -4.15 6.74 17.59
C SER A 168 -4.11 5.49 18.48
N ASN A 169 -3.75 5.65 19.76
CA ASN A 169 -3.72 4.55 20.73
C ASN A 169 -5.11 3.99 21.11
N ASP A 170 -6.18 4.37 20.42
CA ASP A 170 -7.55 3.92 20.64
C ASP A 170 -7.96 2.94 19.51
N PRO A 171 -7.93 1.61 19.75
CA PRO A 171 -8.23 0.62 18.74
C PRO A 171 -9.73 0.51 18.40
N ASP A 172 -10.61 1.13 19.19
CA ASP A 172 -12.06 1.11 18.96
C ASP A 172 -12.52 2.17 17.94
N ARG A 173 -11.58 2.98 17.42
CA ARG A 173 -11.84 4.03 16.43
C ARG A 173 -11.41 3.63 15.02
N LEU A 174 -11.94 4.36 14.06
CA LEU A 174 -11.69 4.23 12.64
C LEU A 174 -11.03 5.49 12.11
N LEU A 175 -9.95 5.36 11.33
CA LEU A 175 -9.40 6.48 10.60
C LEU A 175 -10.29 6.75 9.39
N CYS A 176 -10.85 7.95 9.32
CA CYS A 176 -11.80 8.34 8.28
C CYS A 176 -11.37 9.65 7.61
N HIS A 177 -11.55 9.72 6.29
CA HIS A 177 -11.35 10.93 5.50
C HIS A 177 -12.69 11.40 4.94
N PHE A 178 -13.11 12.60 5.32
CA PHE A 178 -14.34 13.22 4.83
C PHE A 178 -14.08 14.13 3.63
N ASP A 179 -15.08 14.28 2.78
CA ASP A 179 -15.04 15.11 1.57
C ASP A 179 -14.84 16.60 1.89
N SER A 180 -15.09 17.02 3.14
CA SER A 180 -14.71 18.33 3.68
C SER A 180 -13.20 18.56 3.80
N GLY A 181 -12.39 17.52 3.60
CA GLY A 181 -10.96 17.52 3.87
C GLY A 181 -10.61 17.16 5.31
N VAL A 182 -11.60 16.95 6.19
CA VAL A 182 -11.39 16.54 7.58
C VAL A 182 -10.88 15.10 7.64
N ARG A 183 -9.78 14.89 8.37
CA ARG A 183 -9.19 13.57 8.63
C ARG A 183 -9.17 13.35 10.13
N ILE A 184 -9.91 12.36 10.63
CA ILE A 184 -10.09 12.12 12.06
C ILE A 184 -10.24 10.64 12.40
N ASN A 185 -9.90 10.28 13.64
CA ASN A 185 -10.28 9.01 14.26
C ASN A 185 -11.65 9.15 14.91
N ILE A 186 -12.65 8.47 14.35
CA ILE A 186 -14.06 8.57 14.76
C ILE A 186 -14.56 7.21 15.26
N LYS A 187 -15.48 7.19 16.22
CA LYS A 187 -16.05 5.93 16.70
C LYS A 187 -17.09 5.40 15.71
N PRO A 188 -17.28 4.07 15.65
CA PRO A 188 -18.27 3.47 14.75
C PRO A 188 -19.72 3.95 14.96
N ASN A 189 -20.07 4.39 16.18
CA ASN A 189 -21.41 4.92 16.49
C ASN A 189 -21.59 6.40 16.12
N GLU A 190 -20.53 7.09 15.69
CA GLU A 190 -20.52 8.50 15.28
C GLU A 190 -20.53 8.64 13.73
N ILE A 191 -20.62 7.51 13.03
CA ILE A 191 -20.72 7.42 11.57
C ILE A 191 -21.81 6.43 11.16
N SER A 192 -22.30 6.58 9.93
CA SER A 192 -23.31 5.71 9.35
C SER A 192 -22.90 5.28 7.93
N ALA A 193 -23.28 4.07 7.53
CA ALA A 193 -23.14 3.62 6.14
C ALA A 193 -24.17 4.27 5.20
N GLU A 194 -25.27 4.77 5.77
CA GLU A 194 -26.35 5.47 5.06
C GLU A 194 -26.32 6.97 5.37
N ASP A 195 -26.77 7.78 4.42
CA ASP A 195 -26.86 9.23 4.60
C ASP A 195 -27.95 9.57 5.63
N PRO A 196 -27.59 10.12 6.81
CA PRO A 196 -28.56 10.45 7.84
C PRO A 196 -29.51 11.59 7.42
N THR A 197 -29.14 12.42 6.45
CA THR A 197 -30.00 13.53 5.98
C THR A 197 -31.19 13.04 5.17
N LEU A 198 -31.12 11.81 4.63
CA LEU A 198 -32.21 11.18 3.90
C LEU A 198 -33.23 10.51 4.81
N GLN A 199 -32.92 10.31 6.10
CA GLN A 199 -33.88 9.76 7.05
C GLN A 199 -34.87 10.84 7.47
N SER A 200 -36.15 10.59 7.19
CA SER A 200 -37.25 11.46 7.62
C SER A 200 -37.49 11.28 9.12
N LEU A 201 -37.38 12.36 9.88
CA LEU A 201 -37.74 12.38 11.30
C LEU A 201 -39.27 12.43 11.47
N PRO A 202 -39.81 11.98 12.62
CA PRO A 202 -41.21 12.15 12.95
C PRO A 202 -41.65 13.62 12.79
N GLY A 203 -42.75 13.85 12.08
CA GLY A 203 -43.21 15.20 11.74
C GLY A 203 -42.71 15.75 10.41
N GLY A 204 -41.98 14.96 9.61
CA GLY A 204 -41.51 15.36 8.27
C GLY A 204 -40.26 16.23 8.28
N PHE A 205 -39.57 16.32 9.42
CA PHE A 205 -38.31 17.05 9.53
C PHE A 205 -37.14 16.24 8.96
N GLN A 206 -36.09 16.93 8.51
CA GLN A 206 -34.83 16.31 8.08
C GLN A 206 -33.69 16.70 9.02
N ILE A 207 -32.72 15.80 9.20
CA ILE A 207 -31.48 16.11 9.91
C ILE A 207 -30.76 17.24 9.15
N GLY A 208 -30.46 18.35 9.83
CA GLY A 208 -29.87 19.55 9.24
C GLY A 208 -30.88 20.61 8.74
N GLN A 209 -32.18 20.36 8.84
CA GLN A 209 -33.20 21.35 8.47
C GLN A 209 -33.17 22.56 9.42
N THR A 210 -33.03 23.76 8.87
CA THR A 210 -33.21 25.01 9.63
C THR A 210 -34.70 25.32 9.76
N ILE A 211 -35.18 25.47 10.99
CA ILE A 211 -36.57 25.84 11.29
C ILE A 211 -36.61 27.36 11.47
N TYR A 212 -37.49 28.04 10.73
CA TYR A 212 -37.78 29.48 10.84
C TYR A 212 -39.01 29.74 11.71
#